data_AF-A0A3G8C4V6-F1
#
_entry.id   AF-A0A3G8C4V6-F1
#
_cell.length_a   1.000
_cell.length_b   1.000
_cell.length_c   1.000
_cell.angle_alpha   90.00
_cell.angle_beta   90.00
_cell.angle_gamma   90.00
#
_symmetry.space_group_name_H-M   'P 1'
#
loop_
_entity.id
_entity.type
_entity.pdbx_description
1 polymer ?
#
loop_
_entity_poly.entity_id
_entity_poly.type
_entity_poly.pdbx_seq_one_letter_code
_entity_poly.pdbx_strand_id
1 'polypeptide(L)'
;MKTLPPVHRIALLFNGSKIYDRGIIAGIGNYLSSTRASWDLFLEEDFLCRLRGIERWQGDGIIADFDDPLIGEALAGSRIPVVAVGGSYEDAGQYPKGIPYVATDNHALMKLAYEHLIEAGLTRFACFSLPEAQANRWAQEREKAFRRLMQRDGLHVEVYRGLGTSAPLWDSAVEQQIAWLHSLPKPIGIIAVTDARARQLLQACLTAGIAVPEEVALIGIDNDPLTRTLTRVPLSSVIQGTETMGRTAAALLHQMLHGKPCAGTQVLVPPDAINVQASSLHQPLGNPYVMQALLFIRQYACQGIKTAQVAAYVGVSRSSLESHFRKVRGCSVHDEILRFKLAAAAKGLENQALAIADIAQTCGFTSAQYLHTVFRREYGCTPRQYQQGVA
;
A
#
# COMPACT_ATOMS: atom_id res chain seq x y z
N MET A 1 42.77 -26.48 -22.23
CA MET A 1 42.05 -26.68 -20.95
C MET A 1 40.77 -25.87 -21.02
N LYS A 2 39.59 -26.49 -20.87
CA LYS A 2 38.33 -25.73 -20.74
C LYS A 2 38.33 -25.11 -19.33
N THR A 3 38.56 -23.80 -19.23
CA THR A 3 38.36 -23.06 -17.99
C THR A 3 36.89 -23.14 -17.63
N LEU A 4 36.56 -23.86 -16.55
CA LEU A 4 35.23 -23.82 -15.97
C LEU A 4 34.89 -22.34 -15.64
N PRO A 5 33.66 -21.89 -15.91
CA PRO A 5 33.25 -20.54 -15.53
C PRO A 5 33.47 -20.36 -14.02
N PRO A 6 33.93 -19.17 -13.58
CA PRO A 6 34.17 -18.92 -12.17
C PRO A 6 32.86 -19.07 -11.40
N VAL A 7 32.91 -19.86 -10.32
CA VAL A 7 31.78 -20.03 -9.41
C VAL A 7 31.84 -18.89 -8.40
N HIS A 8 30.76 -18.12 -8.27
CA HIS A 8 30.69 -17.00 -7.34
C HIS A 8 30.03 -17.42 -6.02
N ARG A 9 30.65 -17.08 -4.89
CA ARG A 9 30.12 -17.33 -3.56
C ARG A 9 29.27 -16.16 -3.12
N ILE A 10 27.97 -16.37 -2.95
CA ILE A 10 27.01 -15.29 -2.66
C ILE A 10 26.33 -15.54 -1.31
N ALA A 11 26.35 -14.55 -0.42
CA ALA A 11 25.70 -14.63 0.89
C ALA A 11 24.30 -14.00 0.80
N LEU A 12 23.32 -14.69 1.39
CA LEU A 12 21.96 -14.20 1.52
C LEU A 12 21.68 -13.92 3.00
N LEU A 13 21.50 -12.64 3.34
CA LEU A 13 21.22 -12.19 4.71
C LEU A 13 19.72 -11.89 4.84
N PHE A 14 18.95 -12.95 5.04
CA PHE A 14 17.49 -12.91 5.18
C PHE A 14 17.05 -13.79 6.34
N ASN A 15 15.92 -13.48 6.95
CA ASN A 15 15.33 -14.27 8.01
C ASN A 15 14.25 -15.21 7.44
N GLY A 16 14.60 -16.48 7.27
CA GLY A 16 13.67 -17.48 6.73
C GLY A 16 12.50 -17.85 7.65
N SER A 17 12.30 -17.19 8.80
CA SER A 17 11.03 -17.24 9.53
C SER A 17 9.94 -16.32 8.95
N LYS A 18 10.31 -15.29 8.19
CA LYS A 18 9.37 -14.35 7.56
C LYS A 18 8.97 -14.83 6.16
N ILE A 19 7.66 -14.79 5.84
CA ILE A 19 7.18 -15.16 4.50
C ILE A 19 7.75 -14.24 3.40
N TYR A 20 7.91 -12.96 3.73
CA TYR A 20 8.49 -11.94 2.85
C TYR A 20 9.89 -12.34 2.37
N ASP A 21 10.78 -12.68 3.33
CA ASP A 21 12.15 -13.11 3.07
C ASP A 21 12.22 -14.42 2.29
N ARG A 22 11.34 -15.38 2.60
CA ARG A 22 11.24 -16.65 1.84
C ARG A 22 10.90 -16.41 0.37
N GLY A 23 9.98 -15.48 0.09
CA GLY A 23 9.61 -15.13 -1.28
C GLY A 23 10.77 -14.50 -2.06
N ILE A 24 11.58 -13.66 -1.41
CA ILE A 24 12.80 -13.10 -2.00
C ILE A 24 13.81 -14.20 -2.30
N ILE A 25 14.08 -15.11 -1.36
CA ILE A 25 14.99 -16.25 -1.55
C ILE A 25 14.52 -17.13 -2.71
N ALA A 26 13.21 -17.42 -2.80
CA ALA A 26 12.63 -18.16 -3.91
C ALA A 26 12.85 -17.44 -5.26
N GLY A 27 12.66 -16.12 -5.29
CA GLY A 27 12.95 -15.27 -6.45
C GLY A 27 14.40 -15.36 -6.92
N ILE A 28 15.36 -15.37 -5.98
CA ILE A 28 16.79 -15.54 -6.26
C ILE A 28 17.05 -16.94 -6.84
N GLY A 29 16.49 -18.00 -6.24
CA GLY A 29 16.60 -19.37 -6.75
C GLY A 29 16.02 -19.54 -8.16
N ASN A 30 14.89 -18.90 -8.44
CA ASN A 30 14.26 -18.86 -9.76
C ASN A 30 15.15 -18.17 -10.81
N TYR A 31 15.85 -17.10 -10.42
CA TYR A 31 16.82 -16.44 -11.30
C TYR A 31 18.00 -17.36 -11.65
N LEU A 32 18.59 -18.05 -10.66
CA LEU A 32 19.70 -18.96 -10.89
C LEU A 32 19.32 -20.14 -11.81
N SER A 33 18.15 -20.73 -11.56
CA SER A 33 17.63 -21.83 -12.36
C SER A 33 17.40 -21.44 -13.82
N SER A 34 17.06 -20.16 -14.08
CA SER A 34 16.80 -19.65 -15.44
C SER A 34 18.05 -19.12 -16.15
N THR A 35 19.09 -18.67 -15.44
CA THR A 35 20.22 -17.94 -16.05
C THR A 35 21.53 -18.72 -16.19
N ARG A 36 21.58 -20.01 -15.84
CA ARG A 36 22.84 -20.83 -15.84
C ARG A 36 24.00 -20.15 -15.08
N ALA A 37 23.71 -19.20 -14.20
CA ALA A 37 24.72 -18.53 -13.39
C ALA A 37 25.31 -19.54 -12.40
N SER A 38 26.64 -19.64 -12.35
CA SER A 38 27.34 -20.54 -11.45
C SER A 38 27.55 -19.88 -10.10
N TRP A 39 26.52 -19.89 -9.24
CA TRP A 39 26.58 -19.31 -7.90
C TRP A 39 26.45 -20.39 -6.82
N ASP A 40 27.31 -20.30 -5.81
CA ASP A 40 27.17 -21.04 -4.56
C ASP A 40 26.50 -20.11 -3.54
N LEU A 41 25.24 -20.40 -3.22
CA LEU A 41 24.46 -19.63 -2.25
C LEU A 41 24.77 -20.08 -0.82
N PHE A 42 25.12 -19.12 0.03
CA PHE A 42 25.32 -19.30 1.46
C PHE A 42 24.16 -18.67 2.22
N LEU A 43 23.37 -19.52 2.86
CA LEU A 43 22.34 -19.17 3.86
C LEU A 43 22.72 -19.85 5.17
N GLU A 44 22.45 -19.21 6.31
CA GLU A 44 22.66 -19.86 7.61
C GLU A 44 21.64 -20.98 7.84
N GLU A 45 22.09 -22.08 8.47
CA GLU A 45 21.30 -23.31 8.67
C GLU A 45 20.05 -23.10 9.54
N ASP A 46 20.08 -22.14 10.47
CA ASP A 46 18.94 -21.79 11.32
C ASP A 46 18.00 -20.76 10.68
N PHE A 47 18.29 -20.33 9.45
CA PHE A 47 17.60 -19.26 8.74
C PHE A 47 17.53 -17.93 9.51
N LEU A 48 18.38 -17.73 10.52
CA LEU A 48 18.53 -16.46 11.21
C LEU A 48 19.63 -15.65 10.53
N CYS A 49 19.42 -14.34 10.38
CA CYS A 49 20.49 -13.46 9.93
C CYS A 49 21.47 -13.23 11.08
N ARG A 50 22.68 -13.81 11.01
CA ARG A 50 23.78 -13.50 11.93
C ARG A 50 24.81 -12.61 11.25
N LEU A 51 25.05 -11.45 11.86
CA LEU A 51 25.98 -10.44 11.34
C LEU A 51 27.42 -10.65 11.81
N ARG A 52 27.63 -11.50 12.83
CA ARG A 52 28.97 -11.70 13.41
C ARG A 52 29.90 -12.36 12.40
N GLY A 53 30.90 -11.61 11.94
CA GLY A 53 31.97 -12.11 11.07
C GLY A 53 31.73 -11.88 9.58
N ILE A 54 30.60 -11.26 9.17
CA ILE A 54 30.31 -10.97 7.76
C ILE A 54 31.36 -10.04 7.14
N GLU A 55 31.93 -9.12 7.91
CA GLU A 55 33.01 -8.23 7.48
C GLU A 55 34.30 -8.96 7.07
N ARG A 56 34.47 -10.21 7.53
CA ARG A 56 35.62 -11.07 7.22
C ARG A 56 35.28 -12.19 6.23
N TRP A 57 34.03 -12.23 5.75
CA TRP A 57 33.58 -13.27 4.85
C TRP A 57 34.23 -13.12 3.47
N GLN A 58 34.84 -14.21 2.98
CA GLN A 58 35.54 -14.26 1.70
C GLN A 58 34.60 -14.79 0.60
N GLY A 59 33.58 -14.00 0.27
CA GLY A 59 32.71 -14.26 -0.87
C GLY A 59 32.77 -13.15 -1.91
N ASP A 60 32.00 -13.32 -2.97
CA ASP A 60 32.01 -12.44 -4.15
C ASP A 60 30.87 -11.42 -4.13
N GLY A 61 29.80 -11.66 -3.36
CA GLY A 61 28.68 -10.73 -3.29
C GLY A 61 27.66 -11.05 -2.19
N ILE A 62 26.85 -10.06 -1.84
CA ILE A 62 25.84 -10.14 -0.77
C ILE A 62 24.50 -9.62 -1.29
N ILE A 63 23.41 -10.34 -0.98
CA ILE A 63 22.03 -9.82 -1.06
C ILE A 63 21.44 -9.85 0.34
N ALA A 64 20.88 -8.74 0.81
CA ALA A 64 20.50 -8.62 2.22
C ALA A 64 19.22 -7.80 2.44
N ASP A 65 18.49 -8.12 3.51
CA ASP A 65 17.37 -7.34 4.04
C ASP A 65 17.87 -6.06 4.72
N PHE A 66 17.62 -4.90 4.11
CA PHE A 66 18.01 -3.58 4.65
C PHE A 66 16.87 -2.92 5.44
N ASP A 67 15.75 -3.60 5.65
CA ASP A 67 14.76 -3.15 6.63
C ASP A 67 15.25 -3.39 8.06
N ASP A 68 16.17 -4.33 8.27
CA ASP A 68 16.93 -4.45 9.51
C ASP A 68 18.11 -3.45 9.52
N PRO A 69 18.09 -2.44 10.42
CA PRO A 69 19.15 -1.43 10.47
C PRO A 69 20.53 -2.02 10.81
N LEU A 70 20.58 -3.12 11.57
CA LEU A 70 21.84 -3.76 11.95
C LEU A 70 22.58 -4.33 10.73
N ILE A 71 21.82 -4.83 9.75
CA ILE A 71 22.37 -5.33 8.48
C ILE A 71 22.97 -4.17 7.67
N GLY A 72 22.25 -3.04 7.60
CA GLY A 72 22.74 -1.84 6.92
C GLY A 72 24.02 -1.30 7.54
N GLU A 73 24.12 -1.27 8.87
CA GLU A 73 25.32 -0.83 9.60
C GLU A 73 26.51 -1.76 9.35
N ALA A 74 26.30 -3.07 9.43
CA ALA A 74 27.36 -4.07 9.21
C ALA A 74 27.91 -4.07 7.78
N LEU A 75 27.09 -3.71 6.78
CA LEU A 75 27.47 -3.74 5.37
C LEU A 75 27.94 -2.39 4.81
N ALA A 76 27.82 -1.29 5.58
CA ALA A 76 28.16 0.06 5.11
C ALA A 76 29.62 0.21 4.64
N GLY A 77 30.54 -0.60 5.16
CA GLY A 77 31.96 -0.61 4.80
C GLY A 77 32.40 -1.77 3.89
N SER A 78 31.45 -2.54 3.35
CA SER A 78 31.76 -3.73 2.56
C SER A 78 32.55 -3.39 1.29
N ARG A 79 33.60 -4.17 1.02
CA ARG A 79 34.41 -4.06 -0.21
C ARG A 79 33.90 -4.92 -1.36
N ILE A 80 32.96 -5.82 -1.08
CA ILE A 80 32.35 -6.71 -2.08
C ILE A 80 30.97 -6.17 -2.51
N PRO A 81 30.54 -6.43 -3.75
CA PRO A 81 29.21 -6.06 -4.25
C PRO A 81 28.08 -6.43 -3.29
N VAL A 82 27.27 -5.43 -2.91
CA VAL A 82 26.07 -5.61 -2.08
C VAL A 82 24.85 -5.13 -2.86
N VAL A 83 23.76 -5.91 -2.84
CA VAL A 83 22.43 -5.47 -3.27
C VAL A 83 21.49 -5.49 -2.07
N ALA A 84 20.90 -4.35 -1.78
CA ALA A 84 19.95 -4.17 -0.69
C ALA A 84 18.53 -4.49 -1.15
N VAL A 85 17.74 -5.11 -0.29
CA VAL A 85 16.31 -5.39 -0.49
C VAL A 85 15.52 -4.89 0.72
N GLY A 86 14.34 -4.30 0.52
CA GLY A 86 13.51 -3.84 1.65
C GLY A 86 12.30 -3.00 1.22
N GLY A 87 11.79 -2.16 2.12
CA GLY A 87 10.69 -1.24 1.89
C GLY A 87 11.07 -0.01 1.07
N SER A 88 10.14 0.51 0.25
CA SER A 88 10.30 1.83 -0.35
C SER A 88 10.13 2.94 0.69
N TYR A 89 11.00 3.94 0.61
CA TYR A 89 10.94 5.19 1.35
C TYR A 89 10.52 6.33 0.42
N GLU A 90 9.69 7.23 0.93
CA GLU A 90 9.37 8.48 0.24
C GLU A 90 10.57 9.43 0.18
N ASP A 91 11.31 9.55 1.29
CA ASP A 91 12.50 10.38 1.36
C ASP A 91 13.67 9.65 0.71
N ALA A 92 14.15 10.17 -0.42
CA ALA A 92 15.30 9.65 -1.14
C ALA A 92 16.57 9.58 -0.28
N GLY A 93 16.67 10.41 0.77
CA GLY A 93 17.79 10.41 1.71
C GLY A 93 17.84 9.20 2.65
N GLN A 94 16.75 8.43 2.77
CA GLN A 94 16.69 7.24 3.63
C GLN A 94 17.22 5.97 2.96
N TYR A 95 17.42 5.99 1.64
CA TYR A 95 18.04 4.88 0.93
C TYR A 95 19.56 4.87 1.17
N PRO A 96 20.19 3.68 1.24
CA PRO A 96 21.63 3.58 1.40
C PRO A 96 22.36 4.17 0.19
N LYS A 97 23.38 5.01 0.46
CA LYS A 97 24.16 5.68 -0.60
C LYS A 97 25.11 4.69 -1.27
N GLY A 98 25.13 4.69 -2.60
CA GLY A 98 26.06 3.89 -3.41
C GLY A 98 25.72 2.40 -3.48
N ILE A 99 24.71 1.92 -2.75
CA ILE A 99 24.26 0.53 -2.76
C ILE A 99 22.99 0.44 -3.62
N PRO A 100 22.95 -0.42 -4.67
CA PRO A 100 21.71 -0.70 -5.38
C PRO A 100 20.63 -1.24 -4.44
N TYR A 101 19.40 -0.77 -4.60
CA TYR A 101 18.27 -1.07 -3.70
C TYR A 101 17.05 -1.54 -4.49
N VAL A 102 16.53 -2.71 -4.12
CA VAL A 102 15.27 -3.26 -4.65
C VAL A 102 14.20 -3.13 -3.56
N ALA A 103 13.24 -2.24 -3.80
CA ALA A 103 12.24 -1.85 -2.83
C ALA A 103 10.86 -2.41 -3.18
N THR A 104 10.12 -2.94 -2.20
CA THR A 104 8.66 -3.14 -2.32
C THR A 104 7.96 -1.78 -2.26
N ASP A 105 7.05 -1.50 -3.19
CA ASP A 105 6.35 -0.21 -3.25
C ASP A 105 5.26 -0.13 -2.16
N ASN A 106 5.61 0.48 -1.02
CA ASN A 106 4.71 0.68 0.12
C ASN A 106 3.50 1.53 -0.24
N HIS A 107 3.63 2.48 -1.17
CA HIS A 107 2.50 3.29 -1.61
C HIS A 107 1.52 2.46 -2.44
N ALA A 108 2.03 1.69 -3.41
CA ALA A 108 1.22 0.82 -4.24
C ALA A 108 0.54 -0.29 -3.44
N LEU A 109 1.22 -0.86 -2.43
CA LEU A 109 0.63 -1.84 -1.50
C LEU A 109 -0.61 -1.27 -0.79
N MET A 110 -0.46 -0.09 -0.17
CA MET A 110 -1.55 0.56 0.56
C MET A 110 -2.66 1.03 -0.37
N LYS A 111 -2.31 1.53 -1.56
CA LYS A 111 -3.27 1.94 -2.59
C LYS A 111 -4.12 0.75 -3.04
N LEU A 112 -3.50 -0.40 -3.32
CA LEU A 112 -4.18 -1.60 -3.77
C LEU A 112 -5.14 -2.13 -2.69
N ALA A 113 -4.70 -2.20 -1.43
CA ALA A 113 -5.55 -2.56 -0.30
C ALA A 113 -6.74 -1.60 -0.13
N TYR A 114 -6.48 -0.31 -0.28
CA TYR A 114 -7.48 0.74 -0.18
C TYR A 114 -8.53 0.65 -1.28
N GLU A 115 -8.11 0.59 -2.55
CA GLU A 115 -8.99 0.49 -3.71
C GLU A 115 -9.92 -0.73 -3.59
N HIS A 116 -9.39 -1.87 -3.15
CA HIS A 116 -10.19 -3.07 -2.89
C HIS A 116 -11.30 -2.88 -1.85
N LEU A 117 -11.00 -2.22 -0.72
CA LEU A 117 -12.02 -1.95 0.30
C LEU A 117 -13.08 -0.95 -0.20
N ILE A 118 -12.69 0.03 -1.03
CA ILE A 118 -13.68 0.93 -1.63
C ILE A 118 -14.54 0.15 -2.65
N GLU A 119 -13.94 -0.73 -3.46
CA GLU A 119 -14.66 -1.58 -4.43
C GLU A 119 -15.67 -2.49 -3.73
N ALA A 120 -15.36 -2.91 -2.50
CA ALA A 120 -16.22 -3.69 -1.63
C ALA A 120 -17.39 -2.89 -1.00
N GLY A 121 -17.57 -1.60 -1.29
CA GLY A 121 -18.71 -0.86 -0.74
C GLY A 121 -18.37 0.18 0.34
N LEU A 122 -17.14 0.19 0.85
CA LEU A 122 -16.83 0.92 2.09
C LEU A 122 -16.57 2.40 1.80
N THR A 123 -16.97 3.24 2.75
CA THR A 123 -16.80 4.70 2.65
C THR A 123 -15.99 5.29 3.79
N ARG A 124 -15.66 4.46 4.78
CA ARG A 124 -14.91 4.81 5.98
C ARG A 124 -13.75 3.84 6.10
N PHE A 125 -12.59 4.38 6.47
CA PHE A 125 -11.36 3.62 6.49
C PHE A 125 -10.55 3.96 7.73
N ALA A 126 -9.86 2.97 8.26
CA ALA A 126 -8.84 3.15 9.27
C ALA A 126 -7.59 2.33 8.93
N CYS A 127 -6.44 2.73 9.49
CA CYS A 127 -5.20 1.98 9.38
C CYS A 127 -4.79 1.43 10.73
N PHE A 128 -4.52 0.12 10.79
CA PHE A 128 -3.90 -0.51 11.95
C PHE A 128 -2.39 -0.68 11.72
N SER A 129 -1.63 0.25 12.30
CA SER A 129 -0.19 0.43 12.14
C SER A 129 0.59 -0.18 13.31
N LEU A 130 1.87 0.16 13.40
CA LEU A 130 2.79 -0.19 14.48
C LEU A 130 3.37 1.07 15.13
N PRO A 131 3.81 1.00 16.40
CA PRO A 131 4.59 2.08 17.01
C PRO A 131 5.86 2.37 16.21
N GLU A 132 6.33 3.61 16.31
CA GLU A 132 7.54 4.05 15.63
C GLU A 132 8.77 3.34 16.19
N ALA A 133 9.52 2.68 15.32
CA ALA A 133 10.72 1.94 15.66
C ALA A 133 11.63 1.80 14.44
N GLN A 134 12.94 1.82 14.64
CA GLN A 134 13.91 1.70 13.54
C GLN A 134 13.81 0.37 12.77
N ALA A 135 13.40 -0.71 13.43
CA ALA A 135 13.22 -2.02 12.80
C ALA A 135 11.97 -2.12 11.90
N ASN A 136 11.04 -1.17 11.98
CA ASN A 136 9.74 -1.24 11.31
C ASN A 136 9.45 -0.02 10.44
N ARG A 137 10.48 0.63 9.87
CA ARG A 137 10.33 1.87 9.09
C ARG A 137 9.29 1.77 7.97
N TRP A 138 9.18 0.60 7.34
CA TRP A 138 8.16 0.29 6.33
C TRP A 138 6.73 0.48 6.84
N ALA A 139 6.45 0.29 8.14
CA ALA A 139 5.13 0.52 8.72
C ALA A 139 4.78 2.02 8.71
N GLN A 140 5.75 2.89 8.99
CA GLN A 140 5.54 4.34 8.92
C GLN A 140 5.38 4.81 7.47
N GLU A 141 6.10 4.23 6.51
CA GLU A 141 5.91 4.51 5.08
C GLU A 141 4.52 4.10 4.60
N ARG A 142 4.02 2.92 5.02
CA ARG A 142 2.64 2.49 4.77
C ARG A 142 1.62 3.43 5.42
N GLU A 143 1.87 3.88 6.64
CA GLU A 143 1.01 4.85 7.34
C GLU A 143 0.97 6.21 6.61
N LYS A 144 2.11 6.72 6.13
CA LYS A 144 2.18 7.93 5.30
C LYS A 144 1.40 7.75 3.99
N ALA A 145 1.55 6.60 3.33
CA ALA A 145 0.78 6.28 2.13
C ALA A 145 -0.73 6.28 2.40
N PHE A 146 -1.19 5.69 3.50
CA PHE A 146 -2.59 5.75 3.91
C PHE A 146 -3.08 7.17 4.12
N ARG A 147 -2.32 8.00 4.86
CA ARG A 147 -2.69 9.41 5.07
C ARG A 147 -2.84 10.17 3.76
N ARG A 148 -1.94 9.95 2.79
CA ARG A 148 -2.05 10.57 1.46
C ARG A 148 -3.33 10.15 0.73
N LEU A 149 -3.66 8.86 0.75
CA LEU A 149 -4.86 8.34 0.10
C LEU A 149 -6.13 8.95 0.71
N MET A 150 -6.19 9.06 2.04
CA MET A 150 -7.30 9.73 2.73
C MET A 150 -7.39 11.22 2.39
N GLN A 151 -6.26 11.93 2.39
CA GLN A 151 -6.21 13.36 2.05
C GLN A 151 -6.62 13.64 0.60
N ARG A 152 -6.19 12.78 -0.33
CA ARG A 152 -6.56 12.81 -1.76
C ARG A 152 -8.07 12.75 -1.92
N ASP A 153 -8.73 11.86 -1.19
CA ASP A 153 -10.16 11.59 -1.33
C ASP A 153 -11.03 12.41 -0.36
N GLY A 154 -10.41 13.30 0.43
CA GLY A 154 -11.10 14.19 1.38
C GLY A 154 -11.73 13.44 2.56
N LEU A 155 -11.18 12.29 2.95
CA LEU A 155 -11.68 11.44 4.02
C LEU A 155 -10.96 11.69 5.34
N HIS A 156 -11.64 11.39 6.44
CA HIS A 156 -11.06 11.44 7.78
C HIS A 156 -9.93 10.42 7.92
N VAL A 157 -8.82 10.84 8.51
CA VAL A 157 -7.65 9.99 8.77
C VAL A 157 -7.79 9.36 10.15
N GLU A 158 -8.03 8.06 10.19
CA GLU A 158 -8.06 7.29 11.43
C GLU A 158 -6.90 6.27 11.43
N VAL A 159 -5.97 6.41 12.38
CA VAL A 159 -4.79 5.55 12.48
C VAL A 159 -4.61 5.11 13.92
N TYR A 160 -4.51 3.81 14.13
CA TYR A 160 -4.19 3.22 15.42
C TYR A 160 -2.89 2.45 15.33
N ARG A 161 -1.92 2.80 16.19
CA ARG A 161 -0.59 2.16 16.22
C ARG A 161 -0.51 1.00 17.22
N GLY A 162 -1.46 0.92 18.15
CA GLY A 162 -1.51 -0.09 19.22
C GLY A 162 -0.22 -0.21 20.02
N LEU A 163 -0.02 -1.38 20.62
CA LEU A 163 1.23 -1.76 21.28
C LEU A 163 2.15 -2.50 20.30
N GLY A 164 3.45 -2.50 20.60
CA GLY A 164 4.45 -3.24 19.83
C GLY A 164 4.17 -4.75 19.83
N THR A 165 4.76 -5.46 18.86
CA THR A 165 4.58 -6.91 18.66
C THR A 165 5.03 -7.78 19.85
N SER A 166 5.78 -7.20 20.81
CA SER A 166 6.27 -7.85 22.03
C SER A 166 5.58 -7.35 23.30
N ALA A 167 4.29 -7.00 23.24
CA ALA A 167 3.57 -6.49 24.41
C ALA A 167 3.61 -7.49 25.59
N PRO A 168 3.95 -7.03 26.81
CA PRO A 168 4.21 -7.92 27.95
C PRO A 168 2.98 -8.63 28.53
N LEU A 169 1.76 -8.19 28.19
CA LEU A 169 0.50 -8.81 28.61
C LEU A 169 -0.47 -8.85 27.41
N TRP A 170 -0.79 -10.07 26.95
CA TRP A 170 -1.64 -10.30 25.78
C TRP A 170 -3.04 -9.70 25.98
N ASP A 171 -3.62 -9.85 27.17
CA ASP A 171 -4.99 -9.43 27.46
C ASP A 171 -5.18 -7.91 27.36
N SER A 172 -4.24 -7.13 27.90
CA SER A 172 -4.31 -5.65 27.83
C SER A 172 -4.21 -5.13 26.39
N ALA A 173 -3.42 -5.79 25.53
CA ALA A 173 -3.31 -5.41 24.13
C ALA A 173 -4.61 -5.66 23.35
N VAL A 174 -5.32 -6.75 23.68
CA VAL A 174 -6.61 -7.09 23.08
C VAL A 174 -7.70 -6.14 23.56
N GLU A 175 -7.76 -5.83 24.86
CA GLU A 175 -8.74 -4.88 25.42
C GLU A 175 -8.64 -3.49 24.76
N GLN A 176 -7.43 -2.98 24.55
CA GLN A 176 -7.24 -1.69 23.87
C GLN A 176 -7.67 -1.75 22.40
N GLN A 177 -7.43 -2.86 21.71
CA GLN A 177 -7.90 -3.07 20.34
C GLN A 177 -9.44 -3.12 20.28
N ILE A 178 -10.08 -3.81 21.23
CA ILE A 178 -11.54 -3.88 21.34
C ILE A 178 -12.14 -2.48 21.59
N ALA A 179 -11.57 -1.72 22.53
CA ALA A 179 -12.02 -0.36 22.82
C ALA A 179 -11.93 0.55 21.58
N TRP A 180 -10.83 0.44 20.83
CA TRP A 180 -10.68 1.16 19.55
C TRP A 180 -11.71 0.68 18.51
N LEU A 181 -11.90 -0.62 18.32
CA LEU A 181 -12.90 -1.16 17.39
C LEU A 181 -14.34 -0.71 17.72
N HIS A 182 -14.65 -0.50 19.01
CA HIS A 182 -15.95 0.05 19.41
C HIS A 182 -16.09 1.55 19.15
N SER A 183 -15.01 2.34 19.22
CA SER A 183 -15.06 3.78 18.94
C SER A 183 -15.22 4.08 17.44
N LEU A 184 -14.87 3.13 16.57
CA LEU A 184 -14.95 3.29 15.12
C LEU A 184 -16.40 3.26 14.60
N PRO A 185 -16.77 4.21 13.71
CA PRO A 185 -18.11 4.26 13.14
C PRO A 185 -18.28 3.22 12.01
N LYS A 186 -19.19 2.27 12.21
CA LYS A 186 -19.43 1.12 11.31
C LYS A 186 -20.43 1.44 10.17
N PRO A 187 -20.39 0.74 9.02
CA PRO A 187 -19.36 -0.21 8.61
C PRO A 187 -18.03 0.48 8.27
N ILE A 188 -16.90 -0.19 8.52
CA ILE A 188 -15.56 0.37 8.30
C ILE A 188 -14.60 -0.64 7.67
N GLY A 189 -13.77 -0.17 6.76
CA GLY A 189 -12.66 -0.93 6.20
C GLY A 189 -11.35 -0.64 6.93
N ILE A 190 -10.65 -1.66 7.40
CA ILE A 190 -9.39 -1.50 8.11
C ILE A 190 -8.26 -2.13 7.29
N ILE A 191 -7.21 -1.34 7.04
CA ILE A 191 -5.98 -1.81 6.40
C ILE A 191 -4.92 -1.97 7.48
N ALA A 192 -4.52 -3.22 7.74
CA ALA A 192 -3.44 -3.51 8.65
C ALA A 192 -2.09 -3.50 7.91
N VAL A 193 -1.06 -2.94 8.54
CA VAL A 193 0.27 -2.85 7.92
C VAL A 193 0.94 -4.21 7.73
N THR A 194 0.48 -5.28 8.37
CA THR A 194 0.90 -6.68 8.12
C THR A 194 -0.24 -7.66 8.40
N ASP A 195 -0.13 -8.87 7.87
CA ASP A 195 -1.05 -9.97 8.17
C ASP A 195 -1.03 -10.36 9.66
N ALA A 196 0.12 -10.26 10.32
CA ALA A 196 0.23 -10.50 11.76
C ALA A 196 -0.64 -9.51 12.56
N ARG A 197 -0.68 -8.23 12.14
CA ARG A 197 -1.53 -7.20 12.75
C ARG A 197 -2.99 -7.39 12.41
N ALA A 198 -3.30 -7.72 11.16
CA ALA A 198 -4.67 -8.07 10.78
C ALA A 198 -5.19 -9.23 11.63
N ARG A 199 -4.38 -10.28 11.82
CA ARG A 199 -4.75 -11.42 12.68
C ARG A 199 -5.05 -11.01 14.12
N GLN A 200 -4.24 -10.13 14.71
CA GLN A 200 -4.50 -9.61 16.07
C GLN A 200 -5.86 -8.92 16.13
N LEU A 201 -6.14 -8.05 15.16
CA LEU A 201 -7.40 -7.31 15.13
C LEU A 201 -8.59 -8.22 14.87
N LEU A 202 -8.43 -9.24 14.02
CA LEU A 202 -9.46 -10.23 13.77
C LEU A 202 -9.81 -11.04 15.03
N GLN A 203 -8.79 -11.38 15.84
CA GLN A 203 -9.01 -12.01 17.14
C GLN A 203 -9.78 -11.06 18.08
N ALA A 204 -9.43 -9.78 18.12
CA ALA A 204 -10.16 -8.78 18.90
C ALA A 204 -11.63 -8.63 18.45
N CYS A 205 -11.91 -8.60 17.15
CA CYS A 205 -13.28 -8.59 16.62
C CYS A 205 -14.09 -9.81 17.09
N LEU A 206 -13.51 -11.01 16.98
CA LEU A 206 -14.17 -12.25 17.40
C LEU A 206 -14.44 -12.26 18.91
N THR A 207 -13.51 -11.80 19.73
CA THR A 207 -13.68 -11.69 21.19
C THR A 207 -14.74 -10.67 21.58
N ALA A 208 -14.84 -9.56 20.85
CA ALA A 208 -15.82 -8.50 21.09
C ALA A 208 -17.20 -8.78 20.45
N GLY A 209 -17.35 -9.87 19.69
CA GLY A 209 -18.57 -10.18 18.95
C GLY A 209 -18.87 -9.22 17.78
N ILE A 210 -17.85 -8.56 17.24
CA ILE A 210 -17.97 -7.65 16.09
C ILE A 210 -17.96 -8.49 14.80
N ALA A 211 -18.97 -8.30 13.95
CA ALA A 211 -19.11 -9.06 12.72
C ALA A 211 -18.06 -8.66 11.66
N VAL A 212 -17.43 -9.67 11.05
CA VAL A 212 -16.44 -9.52 9.99
C VAL A 212 -16.87 -10.39 8.81
N PRO A 213 -17.09 -9.84 7.60
CA PRO A 213 -16.77 -8.47 7.16
C PRO A 213 -17.91 -7.43 7.32
N GLU A 214 -19.05 -7.77 7.94
CA GLU A 214 -20.27 -6.95 7.89
C GLU A 214 -20.15 -5.61 8.62
N GLU A 215 -19.56 -5.60 9.82
CA GLU A 215 -19.32 -4.38 10.59
C GLU A 215 -17.90 -3.83 10.36
N VAL A 216 -16.93 -4.74 10.32
CA VAL A 216 -15.52 -4.42 10.11
C VAL A 216 -14.98 -5.33 9.01
N ALA A 217 -14.66 -4.74 7.86
CA ALA A 217 -13.92 -5.43 6.82
C ALA A 217 -12.42 -5.20 7.04
N LEU A 218 -11.61 -6.25 6.87
CA LEU A 218 -10.20 -6.25 7.20
C LEU A 218 -9.36 -6.78 6.05
N ILE A 219 -8.24 -6.10 5.77
CA ILE A 219 -7.23 -6.55 4.82
C ILE A 219 -5.83 -6.38 5.43
N GLY A 220 -5.00 -7.40 5.25
CA GLY A 220 -3.58 -7.38 5.61
C GLY A 220 -2.67 -7.19 4.40
N ILE A 221 -1.37 -7.29 4.67
CA ILE A 221 -0.28 -7.25 3.69
C ILE A 221 0.68 -8.35 4.12
N ASP A 222 1.19 -9.15 3.17
CA ASP A 222 2.26 -10.19 3.28
C ASP A 222 1.81 -11.54 2.69
N ASN A 223 0.50 -11.79 2.61
CA ASN A 223 -0.12 -13.05 2.20
C ASN A 223 0.47 -14.29 2.90
N ASP A 224 0.65 -14.20 4.22
CA ASP A 224 1.23 -15.27 5.03
C ASP A 224 0.23 -16.45 5.16
N PRO A 225 0.54 -17.64 4.60
CA PRO A 225 -0.34 -18.81 4.68
C PRO A 225 -0.65 -19.25 6.12
N LEU A 226 0.29 -19.07 7.05
CA LEU A 226 0.11 -19.44 8.46
C LEU A 226 -0.92 -18.54 9.12
N THR A 227 -0.83 -17.23 8.90
CA THR A 227 -1.82 -16.29 9.47
C THR A 227 -3.23 -16.53 8.95
N ARG A 228 -3.36 -16.95 7.68
CA ARG A 228 -4.64 -17.25 7.03
C ARG A 228 -5.33 -18.49 7.57
N THR A 229 -4.57 -19.51 7.97
CA THR A 229 -5.12 -20.81 8.39
C THR A 229 -5.47 -20.86 9.88
N LEU A 230 -4.85 -19.99 10.68
CA LEU A 230 -5.01 -19.97 12.14
C LEU A 230 -6.18 -19.11 12.63
N THR A 231 -7.03 -18.62 11.72
CA THR A 231 -8.18 -17.76 12.05
C THR A 231 -9.48 -18.37 11.53
N ARG A 232 -10.58 -18.18 12.28
CA ARG A 232 -11.92 -18.68 11.87
C ARG A 232 -12.45 -17.99 10.62
N VAL A 233 -12.07 -16.73 10.42
CA VAL A 233 -12.36 -15.97 9.22
C VAL A 233 -11.08 -15.89 8.39
N PRO A 234 -11.07 -16.43 7.16
CA PRO A 234 -9.93 -16.31 6.25
C PRO A 234 -9.56 -14.86 5.97
N LEU A 235 -8.28 -14.52 6.19
CA LEU A 235 -7.75 -13.17 6.03
C LEU A 235 -7.45 -12.84 4.55
N SER A 236 -7.94 -11.70 4.09
CA SER A 236 -7.59 -11.12 2.80
C SER A 236 -6.27 -10.39 2.93
N SER A 237 -5.39 -10.55 1.94
CA SER A 237 -4.06 -9.96 2.02
C SER A 237 -3.52 -9.53 0.67
N VAL A 238 -2.79 -8.42 0.66
CA VAL A 238 -2.03 -7.99 -0.51
C VAL A 238 -0.77 -8.85 -0.64
N ILE A 239 -0.61 -9.45 -1.82
CA ILE A 239 0.56 -10.22 -2.20
C ILE A 239 1.64 -9.24 -2.64
N GLN A 240 2.72 -9.17 -1.87
CA GLN A 240 3.90 -8.41 -2.23
C GLN A 240 4.62 -9.07 -3.42
N GLY A 241 5.29 -8.29 -4.27
CA GLY A 241 6.08 -8.79 -5.41
C GLY A 241 7.44 -9.40 -5.03
N THR A 242 7.51 -10.18 -3.95
CA THR A 242 8.79 -10.64 -3.34
C THR A 242 9.62 -11.52 -4.25
N GLU A 243 9.01 -12.39 -5.05
CA GLU A 243 9.73 -13.19 -6.03
C GLU A 243 10.37 -12.32 -7.12
N THR A 244 9.66 -11.30 -7.58
CA THR A 244 10.16 -10.31 -8.53
C THR A 244 11.31 -9.50 -7.91
N MET A 245 11.20 -9.13 -6.64
CA MET A 245 12.27 -8.46 -5.90
C MET A 245 13.55 -9.33 -5.85
N GLY A 246 13.40 -10.61 -5.48
CA GLY A 246 14.54 -11.54 -5.43
C GLY A 246 15.20 -11.75 -6.79
N ARG A 247 14.40 -11.90 -7.85
CA ARG A 247 14.91 -12.03 -9.23
C ARG A 247 15.67 -10.78 -9.68
N THR A 248 15.11 -9.60 -9.42
CA THR A 248 15.75 -8.32 -9.76
C THR A 248 17.03 -8.12 -8.96
N ALA A 249 17.04 -8.46 -7.67
CA ALA A 249 18.22 -8.34 -6.82
C ALA A 249 19.37 -9.25 -7.31
N ALA A 250 19.05 -10.50 -7.66
CA ALA A 250 20.01 -11.43 -8.27
C ALA A 250 20.52 -10.93 -9.62
N ALA A 251 19.64 -10.36 -10.47
CA ALA A 251 20.04 -9.79 -11.75
C ALA A 251 21.01 -8.60 -11.59
N LEU A 252 20.74 -7.70 -10.63
CA LEU A 252 21.62 -6.57 -10.33
C LEU A 252 22.98 -7.05 -9.82
N LEU A 253 22.99 -8.00 -8.88
CA LEU A 253 24.25 -8.53 -8.35
C LEU A 253 25.06 -9.24 -9.45
N HIS A 254 24.41 -10.01 -10.32
CA HIS A 254 25.05 -10.63 -11.47
C HIS A 254 25.73 -9.61 -12.39
N GLN A 255 25.06 -8.49 -12.67
CA GLN A 255 25.63 -7.41 -13.47
C GLN A 255 26.86 -6.80 -12.78
N MET A 256 26.81 -6.58 -11.47
CA MET A 256 27.93 -6.04 -10.69
C MET A 256 29.14 -6.97 -10.68
N LEU A 257 28.92 -8.28 -10.56
CA LEU A 257 29.98 -9.29 -10.61
C LEU A 257 30.69 -9.32 -11.98
N HIS A 258 30.01 -8.92 -13.05
CA HIS A 258 30.56 -8.78 -14.40
C HIS A 258 31.11 -7.37 -14.69
N GLY A 259 31.32 -6.55 -13.66
CA GLY A 259 31.94 -5.23 -13.78
C GLY A 259 31.02 -4.12 -14.30
N LYS A 260 29.69 -4.36 -14.38
CA LYS A 260 28.75 -3.28 -14.72
C LYS A 260 28.48 -2.40 -13.49
N PRO A 261 28.54 -1.06 -13.64
CA PRO A 261 28.20 -0.17 -12.55
C PRO A 261 26.69 -0.14 -12.33
N CYS A 262 26.24 -0.63 -11.17
CA CYS A 262 24.84 -0.58 -10.75
C CYS A 262 24.63 0.27 -9.47
N ALA A 263 25.69 0.93 -8.99
CA ALA A 263 25.65 1.73 -7.76
C ALA A 263 24.55 2.80 -7.82
N GLY A 264 23.73 2.86 -6.77
CA GLY A 264 22.63 3.83 -6.67
C GLY A 264 21.40 3.52 -7.52
N THR A 265 21.34 2.36 -8.20
CA THR A 265 20.12 1.92 -8.88
C THR A 265 19.03 1.64 -7.86
N GLN A 266 17.87 2.27 -8.00
CA GLN A 266 16.70 2.02 -7.17
C GLN A 266 15.60 1.41 -8.04
N VAL A 267 15.13 0.22 -7.68
CA VAL A 267 14.05 -0.45 -8.39
C VAL A 267 12.88 -0.62 -7.45
N LEU A 268 11.75 0.01 -7.77
CA LEU A 268 10.48 -0.19 -7.07
C LEU A 268 9.72 -1.35 -7.73
N VAL A 269 9.36 -2.32 -6.92
CA VAL A 269 8.58 -3.49 -7.33
C VAL A 269 7.14 -3.30 -6.82
N PRO A 270 6.15 -3.25 -7.73
CA PRO A 270 4.75 -3.14 -7.33
C PRO A 270 4.25 -4.44 -6.68
N PRO A 271 3.11 -4.40 -5.95
CA PRO A 271 2.43 -5.62 -5.52
C PRO A 271 1.96 -6.46 -6.72
N ASP A 272 1.90 -7.77 -6.53
CA ASP A 272 1.48 -8.70 -7.60
C ASP A 272 -0.04 -8.74 -7.73
N ALA A 273 -0.75 -8.95 -6.61
CA ALA A 273 -2.20 -9.10 -6.59
C ALA A 273 -2.76 -8.98 -5.15
N ILE A 274 -4.08 -9.11 -5.02
CA ILE A 274 -4.75 -9.32 -3.73
C ILE A 274 -5.26 -10.75 -3.68
N ASN A 275 -4.96 -11.44 -2.59
CA ASN A 275 -5.64 -12.67 -2.23
C ASN A 275 -6.92 -12.33 -1.47
N VAL A 276 -8.04 -12.27 -2.19
CA VAL A 276 -9.35 -11.90 -1.61
C VAL A 276 -9.94 -13.10 -0.88
N GLN A 277 -10.33 -12.88 0.38
CA GLN A 277 -10.88 -13.85 1.31
C GLN A 277 -12.06 -13.25 2.10
N ALA A 278 -12.69 -14.05 2.96
CA ALA A 278 -13.91 -13.67 3.69
C ALA A 278 -13.79 -12.35 4.48
N SER A 279 -12.64 -12.08 5.10
CA SER A 279 -12.46 -10.90 5.96
C SER A 279 -12.66 -9.54 5.28
N SER A 280 -12.55 -9.46 3.96
CA SER A 280 -12.75 -8.20 3.21
C SER A 280 -13.93 -8.27 2.23
N LEU A 281 -14.62 -9.41 2.14
CA LEU A 281 -15.76 -9.60 1.22
C LEU A 281 -17.01 -8.94 1.80
N HIS A 282 -16.91 -7.64 2.07
CA HIS A 282 -18.05 -6.84 2.47
C HIS A 282 -19.03 -6.82 1.31
N GLN A 283 -20.18 -7.45 1.50
CA GLN A 283 -21.31 -7.23 0.61
C GLN A 283 -22.08 -6.04 1.18
N PRO A 284 -22.07 -4.88 0.50
CA PRO A 284 -22.83 -3.75 1.01
C PRO A 284 -24.30 -4.18 1.11
N LEU A 285 -24.96 -3.82 2.21
CA LEU A 285 -26.42 -3.88 2.32
C LEU A 285 -27.12 -2.91 1.32
N GLY A 286 -26.37 -2.29 0.40
CA GLY A 286 -26.80 -1.38 -0.67
C GLY A 286 -26.38 -1.85 -2.07
N ASN A 287 -26.74 -1.09 -3.11
CA ASN A 287 -26.51 -1.51 -4.50
C ASN A 287 -25.01 -1.40 -4.90
N PRO A 288 -24.32 -2.52 -5.22
CA PRO A 288 -22.87 -2.55 -5.49
C PRO A 288 -22.46 -1.67 -6.69
N TYR A 289 -23.32 -1.57 -7.72
CA TYR A 289 -23.05 -0.76 -8.91
C TYR A 289 -22.96 0.74 -8.57
N VAL A 290 -23.74 1.20 -7.58
CA VAL A 290 -23.69 2.61 -7.15
C VAL A 290 -22.38 2.89 -6.43
N MET A 291 -21.88 1.97 -5.60
CA MET A 291 -20.62 2.22 -4.91
C MET A 291 -19.43 2.21 -5.86
N GLN A 292 -19.34 1.22 -6.75
CA GLN A 292 -18.25 1.16 -7.73
C GLN A 292 -18.21 2.42 -8.62
N ALA A 293 -19.38 2.95 -8.99
CA ALA A 293 -19.45 4.23 -9.68
C ALA A 293 -18.99 5.40 -8.80
N LEU A 294 -19.41 5.48 -7.54
CA LEU A 294 -18.96 6.54 -6.62
C LEU A 294 -17.44 6.51 -6.42
N LEU A 295 -16.83 5.33 -6.38
CA LEU A 295 -15.39 5.13 -6.31
C LEU A 295 -14.68 5.69 -7.54
N PHE A 296 -15.13 5.28 -8.73
CA PHE A 296 -14.58 5.78 -9.98
C PHE A 296 -14.73 7.30 -10.10
N ILE A 297 -15.86 7.84 -9.65
CA ILE A 297 -16.09 9.28 -9.60
C ILE A 297 -15.11 9.96 -8.65
N ARG A 298 -14.91 9.46 -7.43
CA ARG A 298 -13.94 10.02 -6.47
C ARG A 298 -12.53 10.10 -7.05
N GLN A 299 -12.09 9.02 -7.68
CA GLN A 299 -10.71 8.90 -8.17
C GLN A 299 -10.44 9.74 -9.43
N TYR A 300 -11.43 9.85 -10.33
CA TYR A 300 -11.23 10.40 -11.66
C TYR A 300 -12.09 11.65 -11.98
N ALA A 301 -12.94 12.13 -11.06
CA ALA A 301 -13.81 13.30 -11.29
C ALA A 301 -13.03 14.51 -11.83
N CYS A 302 -11.92 14.86 -11.18
CA CYS A 302 -11.09 16.01 -11.56
C CYS A 302 -10.38 15.84 -12.92
N GLN A 303 -10.37 14.63 -13.50
CA GLN A 303 -9.77 14.36 -14.82
C GLN A 303 -10.76 14.57 -15.98
N GLY A 304 -11.95 15.10 -15.71
CA GLY A 304 -12.92 15.43 -16.77
C GLY A 304 -13.74 14.22 -17.27
N ILE A 305 -13.94 13.21 -16.44
CA ILE A 305 -14.71 12.01 -16.81
C ILE A 305 -16.18 12.31 -17.18
N LYS A 306 -16.73 11.47 -18.07
CA LYS A 306 -18.13 11.47 -18.51
C LYS A 306 -18.89 10.29 -17.92
N THR A 307 -20.22 10.39 -17.81
CA THR A 307 -21.09 9.32 -17.27
C THR A 307 -20.93 7.98 -18.00
N ALA A 308 -20.59 8.01 -19.30
CA ALA A 308 -20.35 6.80 -20.08
C ALA A 308 -19.12 6.02 -19.60
N GLN A 309 -18.06 6.72 -19.16
CA GLN A 309 -16.86 6.09 -18.63
C GLN A 309 -17.13 5.43 -17.27
N VAL A 310 -17.96 6.06 -16.44
CA VAL A 310 -18.41 5.48 -15.16
C VAL A 310 -19.20 4.20 -15.40
N ALA A 311 -20.16 4.22 -16.33
CA ALA A 311 -20.96 3.04 -16.67
C ALA A 311 -20.11 1.89 -17.24
N ALA A 312 -19.14 2.23 -18.11
CA ALA A 312 -18.20 1.26 -18.67
C ALA A 312 -17.32 0.61 -17.59
N TYR A 313 -16.80 1.39 -16.64
CA TYR A 313 -16.00 0.88 -15.54
C TYR A 313 -16.78 -0.08 -14.63
N VAL A 314 -18.04 0.24 -14.32
CA VAL A 314 -18.92 -0.59 -13.49
C VAL A 314 -19.44 -1.84 -14.23
N GLY A 315 -19.33 -1.88 -15.56
CA GLY A 315 -19.78 -3.02 -16.37
C GLY A 315 -21.31 -3.06 -16.57
N VAL A 316 -22.00 -1.92 -16.50
CA VAL A 316 -23.46 -1.84 -16.69
C VAL A 316 -23.84 -0.80 -17.75
N SER A 317 -25.07 -0.89 -18.28
CA SER A 317 -25.57 0.14 -19.19
C SER A 317 -25.78 1.48 -18.47
N ARG A 318 -25.66 2.59 -19.20
CA ARG A 318 -25.87 3.94 -18.67
C ARG A 318 -27.25 4.11 -18.01
N SER A 319 -28.29 3.52 -18.60
CA SER A 319 -29.65 3.57 -18.08
C SER A 319 -29.81 2.77 -16.78
N SER A 320 -29.16 1.60 -16.68
CA SER A 320 -29.14 0.81 -15.44
C SER A 320 -28.44 1.56 -14.32
N LEU A 321 -27.28 2.18 -14.62
CA LEU A 321 -26.54 2.95 -13.61
C LEU A 321 -27.34 4.16 -13.12
N GLU A 322 -27.97 4.91 -14.01
CA GLU A 322 -28.86 6.03 -13.65
C GLU A 322 -30.03 5.57 -12.78
N SER A 323 -30.65 4.43 -13.10
CA SER A 323 -31.73 3.85 -12.30
C SER A 323 -31.26 3.50 -10.89
N HIS A 324 -30.09 2.85 -10.78
CA HIS A 324 -29.49 2.52 -9.50
C HIS A 324 -29.13 3.77 -8.68
N PHE A 325 -28.56 4.82 -9.30
CA PHE A 325 -28.25 6.08 -8.64
C PHE A 325 -29.50 6.79 -8.12
N ARG A 326 -30.56 6.89 -8.94
CA ARG A 326 -31.82 7.50 -8.48
C ARG A 326 -32.43 6.74 -7.32
N LYS A 327 -32.41 5.40 -7.37
CA LYS A 327 -32.99 4.55 -6.32
C LYS A 327 -32.24 4.65 -4.99
N VAL A 328 -30.90 4.77 -5.03
CA VAL A 328 -30.07 4.75 -3.82
C VAL A 328 -29.76 6.15 -3.29
N ARG A 329 -29.57 7.14 -4.17
CA ARG A 329 -29.06 8.47 -3.85
C ARG A 329 -30.04 9.61 -4.19
N GLY A 330 -31.08 9.34 -4.97
CA GLY A 330 -32.04 10.35 -5.40
C GLY A 330 -31.50 11.35 -6.43
N CYS A 331 -30.30 11.14 -6.98
CA CYS A 331 -29.65 12.03 -7.94
C CYS A 331 -29.18 11.29 -9.19
N SER A 332 -28.75 12.02 -10.22
CA SER A 332 -28.12 11.42 -11.42
C SER A 332 -26.63 11.18 -11.23
N VAL A 333 -26.04 10.35 -12.08
CA VAL A 333 -24.58 10.10 -12.09
C VAL A 333 -23.83 11.40 -12.42
N HIS A 334 -24.41 12.24 -13.29
CA HIS A 334 -23.82 13.52 -13.67
C HIS A 334 -23.78 14.50 -12.49
N ASP A 335 -24.85 14.58 -11.71
CA ASP A 335 -24.94 15.47 -10.54
C ASP A 335 -23.88 15.10 -9.49
N GLU A 336 -23.64 13.80 -9.28
CA GLU A 336 -22.64 13.35 -8.31
C GLU A 336 -21.20 13.63 -8.79
N ILE A 337 -20.90 13.50 -10.09
CA ILE A 337 -19.62 13.94 -10.67
C ILE A 337 -19.41 15.44 -10.44
N LEU A 338 -20.45 16.23 -10.72
CA LEU A 338 -20.41 17.69 -10.58
C LEU A 338 -20.23 18.10 -9.12
N ARG A 339 -20.91 17.42 -8.19
CA ARG A 339 -20.75 17.63 -6.74
C ARG A 339 -19.31 17.38 -6.28
N PHE A 340 -18.67 16.31 -6.76
CA PHE A 340 -17.26 16.03 -6.46
C PHE A 340 -16.32 17.10 -6.99
N LYS A 341 -16.51 17.53 -8.25
CA LYS A 341 -15.70 18.61 -8.84
C LYS A 341 -15.85 19.93 -8.09
N LEU A 342 -17.06 20.25 -7.65
CA LEU A 342 -17.34 21.46 -6.87
C LEU A 342 -16.69 21.42 -5.48
N ALA A 343 -16.76 20.28 -4.79
CA ALA A 343 -16.09 20.11 -3.50
C ALA A 343 -14.56 20.28 -3.63
N ALA A 344 -13.97 19.73 -4.69
CA ALA A 344 -12.55 19.94 -4.99
C ALA A 344 -12.23 21.41 -5.31
N ALA A 345 -13.09 22.09 -6.07
CA ALA A 345 -12.93 23.51 -6.39
C ALA A 345 -13.05 24.40 -5.14
N ALA A 346 -14.01 24.11 -4.24
CA ALA A 346 -14.17 24.83 -2.98
C ALA A 346 -12.91 24.73 -2.11
N LYS A 347 -12.34 23.52 -1.97
CA LYS A 347 -11.06 23.30 -1.27
C LYS A 347 -9.90 24.03 -1.94
N GLY A 348 -9.87 24.10 -3.27
CA GLY A 348 -8.88 24.87 -4.01
C GLY A 348 -8.98 26.38 -3.80
N LEU A 349 -10.20 26.91 -3.63
CA LEU A 349 -10.47 28.33 -3.38
C LEU A 349 -10.08 28.80 -1.98
N GLU A 350 -9.90 27.89 -1.01
CA GLU A 350 -9.34 28.21 0.31
C GLU A 350 -7.89 28.73 0.19
N ASN A 351 -7.16 28.34 -0.86
CA ASN A 351 -5.83 28.84 -1.13
C ASN A 351 -5.88 30.10 -2.02
N GLN A 352 -5.70 31.27 -1.41
CA GLN A 352 -5.79 32.58 -2.08
C GLN A 352 -4.69 32.83 -3.14
N ALA A 353 -3.67 31.97 -3.24
CA ALA A 353 -2.58 32.12 -4.20
C ALA A 353 -2.93 31.60 -5.62
N LEU A 354 -4.01 30.83 -5.78
CA LEU A 354 -4.37 30.20 -7.06
C LEU A 354 -5.39 31.03 -7.85
N ALA A 355 -5.16 31.17 -9.17
CA ALA A 355 -6.13 31.82 -10.05
C ALA A 355 -7.35 30.93 -10.28
N ILE A 356 -8.54 31.53 -10.34
CA ILE A 356 -9.82 30.80 -10.51
C ILE A 356 -9.85 29.99 -11.83
N ALA A 357 -9.15 30.46 -12.86
CA ALA A 357 -9.01 29.74 -14.14
C ALA A 357 -8.22 28.43 -13.98
N ASP A 358 -7.13 28.46 -13.21
CA ASP A 358 -6.28 27.28 -12.95
C ASP A 358 -7.02 26.27 -12.05
N ILE A 359 -7.80 26.74 -11.08
CA ILE A 359 -8.65 25.90 -10.24
C ILE A 359 -9.71 25.19 -11.10
N ALA A 360 -10.36 25.91 -12.02
CA ALA A 360 -11.34 25.32 -12.93
C ALA A 360 -10.73 24.21 -13.79
N GLN A 361 -9.54 24.43 -14.34
CA GLN A 361 -8.84 23.42 -15.14
C GLN A 361 -8.40 22.22 -14.31
N THR A 362 -7.83 22.44 -13.12
CA THR A 362 -7.33 21.39 -12.22
C THR A 362 -8.47 20.52 -11.67
N CYS A 363 -9.66 21.09 -11.46
CA CYS A 363 -10.85 20.37 -11.01
C CYS A 363 -11.66 19.75 -12.16
N GLY A 364 -11.17 19.81 -13.40
CA GLY A 364 -11.78 19.14 -14.56
C GLY A 364 -13.06 19.82 -15.08
N PHE A 365 -13.19 21.14 -14.92
CA PHE A 365 -14.21 21.94 -15.60
C PHE A 365 -13.74 22.31 -17.00
N THR A 366 -14.68 22.36 -17.96
CA THR A 366 -14.38 22.73 -19.36
C THR A 366 -14.06 24.20 -19.54
N SER A 367 -14.53 25.08 -18.65
CA SER A 367 -14.21 26.50 -18.63
C SER A 367 -14.44 27.13 -17.25
N ALA A 368 -13.75 28.24 -16.97
CA ALA A 368 -13.98 29.03 -15.76
C ALA A 368 -15.39 29.62 -15.69
N GLN A 369 -16.01 29.91 -16.84
CA GLN A 369 -17.40 30.38 -16.93
C GLN A 369 -18.39 29.28 -16.50
N TYR A 370 -18.12 28.04 -16.88
CA TYR A 370 -18.95 26.91 -16.45
C TYR A 370 -18.82 26.68 -14.94
N LEU A 371 -17.60 26.71 -14.38
CA LEU A 371 -17.40 26.69 -12.93
C LEU A 371 -18.19 27.82 -12.24
N HIS A 372 -18.08 29.06 -12.72
CA HIS A 372 -18.78 30.20 -12.13
C HIS A 372 -20.31 30.02 -12.09
N THR A 373 -20.88 29.50 -13.17
CA THR A 373 -22.34 29.29 -13.29
C THR A 373 -22.82 28.21 -12.34
N VAL A 374 -22.10 27.09 -12.30
CA VAL A 374 -22.46 25.93 -11.46
C VAL A 374 -22.21 26.23 -9.99
N PHE A 375 -21.09 26.87 -9.64
CA PHE A 375 -20.75 27.22 -8.26
C PHE A 375 -21.78 28.18 -7.66
N ARG A 376 -22.22 29.19 -8.43
CA ARG A 376 -23.27 30.12 -8.00
C ARG A 376 -24.61 29.42 -7.78
N ARG A 377 -24.94 28.43 -8.61
CA ARG A 377 -26.17 27.65 -8.48
C ARG A 377 -26.19 26.82 -7.19
N GLU A 378 -25.07 26.19 -6.84
CA GLU A 378 -25.00 25.24 -5.70
C GLU A 378 -24.63 25.91 -4.37
N TYR A 379 -23.75 26.92 -4.38
CA TYR A 379 -23.25 27.60 -3.17
C TYR A 379 -23.85 28.99 -2.95
N GLY A 380 -24.71 29.49 -3.85
CA GLY A 380 -25.36 30.80 -3.75
C GLY A 380 -24.44 32.01 -3.97
N CYS A 381 -23.12 31.81 -4.01
CA CYS A 381 -22.11 32.84 -4.20
C CYS A 381 -21.18 32.53 -5.40
N THR A 382 -20.42 33.53 -5.85
CA THR A 382 -19.42 33.32 -6.91
C THR A 382 -18.12 32.75 -6.32
N PRO A 383 -17.31 32.00 -7.10
CA PRO A 383 -16.02 31.48 -6.64
C PRO A 383 -15.11 32.56 -6.03
N ARG A 384 -15.16 33.79 -6.57
CA ARG A 384 -14.38 34.93 -6.06
C ARG A 384 -14.88 35.42 -4.71
N GLN A 385 -16.19 35.47 -4.49
CA GLN A 385 -16.78 35.80 -3.19
C GLN A 385 -16.44 34.74 -2.14
N TYR A 386 -16.47 33.47 -2.54
CA TYR A 386 -16.07 32.34 -1.69
C TYR A 386 -14.60 32.43 -1.27
N GLN A 387 -13.69 32.72 -2.20
CA GLN A 387 -12.26 32.93 -1.93
C GLN A 387 -11.97 34.12 -1.01
N GLN A 388 -12.83 35.15 -1.04
CA GLN A 388 -12.72 36.35 -0.21
C GLN A 388 -13.36 36.20 1.18
N GLY A 389 -13.96 35.04 1.49
CA GLY A 389 -14.66 34.82 2.76
C GLY A 389 -15.96 35.62 2.91
N VAL A 390 -16.53 36.10 1.80
CA VAL A 390 -17.78 36.88 1.75
C VAL A 390 -18.97 35.98 1.37
N ALA A 391 -18.87 34.70 1.72
CA ALA A 391 -19.84 33.65 1.36
C ALA A 391 -20.97 33.53 2.38
#